data_AF-A0A3C0AA51-F1
#
_entry.id   AF-A0A3C0AA51-F1
#
_cell.length_a   1.000
_cell.length_b   1.000
_cell.length_c   1.000
_cell.angle_alpha   90.00
_cell.angle_beta   90.00
_cell.angle_gamma   90.00
#
_symmetry.space_group_name_H-M   'P 1'
#
loop_
_entity.id
_entity.type
_entity.pdbx_description
1 polymer ?
#
loop_
_entity_poly.entity_id
_entity_poly.type
_entity_poly.pdbx_seq_one_letter_code
_entity_poly.pdbx_strand_id
1 'polypeptide(L)'
;MKNIFFALFVTFVLVSCSRTKINPASTNNIPLTSYVNPFIGTGGHGHTYPGATMAFGMVQLSPDTRLDGWDGCSGYHYSDNYIYGFSHTHLSGTGVSDYGDVLLMPTNAINFNNGANGQKGYGSSFSHQKEEASPGYYKVHLDDTNIDVELTTTTRAAMHFYTYPSSENQVLMLDLLHRDKVLDASIEIISDTEIQGFRFSEAWATDQRLFFSIKTSHPFKDMLQSPPKKGMPGARKCALEFINPNNEPVYISVGISAVDQAGAKQNREVEIGSKTFETLKKQAALSWEKQLEKIVVEDSNKDNLATFYTALYHTMIAPNIYQDVDGRYRGMDLEIHQTKDFDYYTVFSLWDTYRAAHPLYTIIEQQRTNDFINTFLAKYDEGGIMPIWDLSANYTGCMIGYHAVPVIADA
;
A
#
# COMPACT_ATOMS: atom_id res chain seq x y z
N MET A 1 -16.56 72.55 -6.78
CA MET A 1 -16.08 71.43 -7.64
C MET A 1 -14.91 70.63 -7.05
N LYS A 2 -13.99 71.21 -6.23
CA LYS A 2 -12.91 70.46 -5.57
C LYS A 2 -13.34 69.45 -4.49
N ASN A 3 -14.47 69.68 -3.81
CA ASN A 3 -14.93 68.80 -2.71
C ASN A 3 -15.75 67.58 -3.18
N ILE A 4 -16.22 67.55 -4.44
CA ILE A 4 -16.95 66.40 -4.99
C ILE A 4 -15.98 65.31 -5.48
N PHE A 5 -14.82 65.72 -6.01
CA PHE A 5 -13.77 64.77 -6.43
C PHE A 5 -13.11 64.04 -5.25
N PHE A 6 -12.98 64.69 -4.09
CA PHE A 6 -12.41 64.04 -2.89
C PHE A 6 -13.37 63.00 -2.28
N ALA A 7 -14.68 63.27 -2.31
CA ALA A 7 -15.69 62.32 -1.86
C ALA A 7 -15.77 61.08 -2.77
N LEU A 8 -15.69 61.26 -4.10
CA LEU A 8 -15.68 60.16 -5.07
C LEU A 8 -14.44 59.26 -4.97
N PHE A 9 -13.28 59.80 -4.56
CA PHE A 9 -12.05 59.03 -4.38
C PHE A 9 -12.08 58.18 -3.10
N VAL A 10 -12.72 58.66 -2.02
CA VAL A 10 -12.88 57.89 -0.77
C VAL A 10 -13.90 56.75 -0.91
N THR A 11 -14.94 56.91 -1.75
CA THR A 11 -15.88 55.81 -2.03
C THR A 11 -15.27 54.71 -2.91
N PHE A 12 -14.32 55.04 -3.79
CA PHE A 12 -13.65 54.05 -4.65
C PHE A 12 -12.66 53.17 -3.88
N VAL A 13 -12.06 53.69 -2.80
CA VAL A 13 -11.14 52.91 -1.93
C VAL A 13 -11.89 51.92 -1.04
N LEU A 14 -13.15 52.20 -0.67
CA LEU A 14 -13.96 51.30 0.18
C LEU A 14 -14.62 50.14 -0.58
N VAL A 15 -14.79 50.23 -1.90
CA VAL A 15 -15.36 49.14 -2.73
C VAL A 15 -14.28 48.17 -3.24
N SER A 16 -12.99 48.52 -3.14
CA SER A 16 -11.91 47.68 -3.67
C SER A 16 -11.43 46.58 -2.72
N CYS A 17 -12.04 46.43 -1.55
CA CYS A 17 -11.78 45.35 -0.59
C CYS A 17 -12.98 44.42 -0.43
N SER A 18 -13.57 43.95 -1.54
CA SER A 18 -14.29 42.69 -1.51
C SER A 18 -13.26 41.56 -1.37
N ARG A 19 -12.84 41.24 -0.14
CA ARG A 19 -12.16 39.96 0.10
C ARG A 19 -13.15 38.88 -0.32
N THR A 20 -12.88 38.22 -1.44
CA THR A 20 -13.56 36.98 -1.79
C THR A 20 -13.39 36.06 -0.58
N LYS A 21 -14.49 35.69 0.09
CA LYS A 21 -14.43 34.75 1.21
C LYS A 21 -13.99 33.41 0.62
N ILE A 22 -12.72 33.08 0.79
CA ILE A 22 -12.22 31.75 0.50
C ILE A 22 -12.64 30.90 1.70
N ASN A 23 -13.34 29.81 1.40
CA ASN A 23 -13.81 28.89 2.43
C ASN A 23 -12.77 27.77 2.60
N PRO A 24 -12.60 27.23 3.82
CA PRO A 24 -11.81 26.02 4.04
C PRO A 24 -12.27 24.85 3.16
N ALA A 25 -11.33 24.01 2.73
CA ALA A 25 -11.63 22.86 1.87
C ALA A 25 -12.61 21.85 2.51
N SER A 26 -12.69 21.80 3.84
CA SER A 26 -13.64 20.96 4.58
C SER A 26 -15.05 21.57 4.70
N THR A 27 -15.32 22.72 4.07
CA THR A 27 -16.64 23.36 4.16
C THR A 27 -17.73 22.57 3.43
N ASN A 28 -18.98 22.72 3.91
CA ASN A 28 -20.18 22.06 3.37
C ASN A 28 -20.15 20.52 3.43
N ASN A 29 -19.45 19.93 4.42
CA ASN A 29 -19.34 18.48 4.61
C ASN A 29 -18.70 17.74 3.42
N ILE A 30 -17.86 18.42 2.63
CA ILE A 30 -17.04 17.76 1.62
C ILE A 30 -15.83 17.14 2.34
N PRO A 31 -15.66 15.81 2.34
CA PRO A 31 -14.53 15.18 2.99
C PRO A 31 -13.24 15.48 2.20
N LEU A 32 -12.16 15.80 2.90
CA LEU A 32 -10.86 16.11 2.31
C LEU A 32 -10.29 14.94 1.49
N THR A 33 -10.63 13.71 1.89
CA THR A 33 -10.32 12.50 1.12
C THR A 33 -10.86 12.53 -0.32
N SER A 34 -11.92 13.30 -0.61
CA SER A 34 -12.46 13.45 -1.97
C SER A 34 -11.58 14.27 -2.92
N TYR A 35 -10.60 15.01 -2.39
CA TYR A 35 -9.62 15.74 -3.21
C TYR A 35 -8.41 14.87 -3.55
N VAL A 36 -8.19 13.75 -2.87
CA VAL A 36 -7.04 12.89 -3.14
C VAL A 36 -7.27 12.09 -4.40
N ASN A 37 -6.30 12.13 -5.32
CA ASN A 37 -6.27 11.30 -6.52
C ASN A 37 -5.01 10.40 -6.50
N PRO A 38 -5.13 9.13 -6.06
CA PRO A 38 -3.99 8.20 -6.00
C PRO A 38 -3.31 7.92 -7.36
N PHE A 39 -3.93 8.25 -8.49
CA PHE A 39 -3.30 8.10 -9.81
C PHE A 39 -2.25 9.18 -10.11
N ILE A 40 -2.23 10.31 -9.41
CA ILE A 40 -1.20 11.34 -9.62
C ILE A 40 0.16 10.75 -9.22
N GLY A 41 1.12 10.74 -10.16
CA GLY A 41 2.44 10.16 -9.96
C GLY A 41 2.58 8.69 -10.39
N THR A 42 1.48 8.03 -10.77
CA THR A 42 1.51 6.63 -11.25
C THR A 42 1.94 6.49 -12.70
N GLY A 43 2.11 7.59 -13.44
CA GLY A 43 2.68 7.61 -14.79
C GLY A 43 3.87 8.56 -14.88
N GLY A 44 4.57 8.52 -16.02
CA GLY A 44 5.83 9.26 -16.14
C GLY A 44 6.85 8.67 -15.17
N HIS A 45 7.43 9.50 -14.30
CA HIS A 45 8.54 9.09 -13.42
C HIS A 45 8.25 9.35 -11.94
N GLY A 46 6.96 9.36 -11.55
CA GLY A 46 6.57 9.53 -10.15
C GLY A 46 6.69 8.24 -9.34
N HIS A 47 6.50 7.08 -9.97
CA HIS A 47 6.60 5.74 -9.37
C HIS A 47 5.74 5.58 -8.11
N THR A 48 4.54 6.18 -8.08
CA THR A 48 3.57 5.89 -7.02
C THR A 48 2.70 4.70 -7.41
N TYR A 49 1.85 4.24 -6.50
CA TYR A 49 0.88 3.17 -6.75
C TYR A 49 -0.55 3.63 -6.38
N PRO A 50 -1.60 3.18 -7.08
CA PRO A 50 -2.98 3.60 -6.83
C PRO A 50 -3.69 2.77 -5.76
N GLY A 51 -3.07 1.68 -5.28
CA GLY A 51 -3.66 0.73 -4.37
C GLY A 51 -4.09 1.27 -2.99
N ALA A 52 -4.86 0.45 -2.29
CA ALA A 52 -5.33 0.76 -0.95
C ALA A 52 -4.19 0.62 0.08
N THR A 53 -4.02 1.65 0.92
CA THR A 53 -3.13 1.62 2.09
C THR A 53 -3.70 2.46 3.22
N MET A 54 -3.33 2.16 4.45
CA MET A 54 -3.50 3.06 5.59
C MET A 54 -2.34 4.05 5.66
N ALA A 55 -2.53 5.18 6.35
CA ALA A 55 -1.42 6.09 6.64
C ALA A 55 -0.35 5.36 7.48
N PHE A 56 0.88 5.34 6.98
CA PHE A 56 2.05 4.65 7.54
C PHE A 56 1.81 3.15 7.76
N GLY A 57 0.91 2.55 6.96
CA GLY A 57 0.53 1.15 7.06
C GLY A 57 1.61 0.18 6.57
N MET A 58 1.57 -1.05 7.08
CA MET A 58 2.44 -2.16 6.68
C MET A 58 2.02 -2.74 5.33
N VAL A 59 0.72 -2.72 5.02
CA VAL A 59 0.14 -3.24 3.77
C VAL A 59 -0.08 -2.12 2.76
N GLN A 60 0.41 -2.34 1.53
CA GLN A 60 0.11 -1.53 0.36
C GLN A 60 -0.53 -2.46 -0.67
N LEU A 61 -1.86 -2.60 -0.64
CA LEU A 61 -2.57 -3.55 -1.51
C LEU A 61 -2.89 -2.90 -2.86
N SER A 62 -2.09 -3.20 -3.88
CA SER A 62 -2.12 -2.50 -5.18
C SER A 62 -2.07 -3.47 -6.37
N PRO A 63 -2.63 -3.08 -7.54
CA PRO A 63 -2.39 -3.77 -8.81
C PRO A 63 -0.92 -3.70 -9.26
N ASP A 64 -0.45 -4.77 -9.89
CA ASP A 64 0.84 -4.87 -10.57
C ASP A 64 0.66 -4.93 -12.09
N THR A 65 1.17 -3.93 -12.82
CA THR A 65 1.16 -3.85 -14.30
C THR A 65 2.55 -4.00 -14.93
N ARG A 66 3.63 -3.88 -14.13
CA ARG A 66 5.02 -4.04 -14.57
C ARG A 66 5.79 -5.01 -13.69
N LEU A 67 6.61 -5.83 -14.34
CA LEU A 67 7.46 -6.80 -13.65
C LEU A 67 8.89 -6.30 -13.44
N ASP A 68 9.36 -5.38 -14.27
CA ASP A 68 10.72 -4.89 -14.26
C ASP A 68 10.81 -3.44 -14.78
N GLY A 69 12.03 -2.93 -14.85
CA GLY A 69 12.33 -1.60 -15.36
C GLY A 69 12.22 -0.49 -14.31
N TRP A 70 12.84 0.64 -14.61
CA TRP A 70 12.92 1.77 -13.70
C TRP A 70 11.55 2.41 -13.42
N ASP A 71 10.73 2.57 -14.46
CA ASP A 71 9.35 3.08 -14.31
C ASP A 71 8.41 2.06 -13.64
N GLY A 72 8.87 0.83 -13.36
CA GLY A 72 8.10 -0.24 -12.71
C GLY A 72 8.39 -0.38 -11.21
N CYS A 73 9.09 0.57 -10.57
CA CYS A 73 9.53 0.43 -9.17
C CYS A 73 8.38 0.23 -8.16
N SER A 74 7.20 0.80 -8.41
CA SER A 74 6.01 0.63 -7.58
C SER A 74 5.08 -0.50 -8.04
N GLY A 75 5.46 -1.29 -9.04
CA GLY A 75 4.63 -2.36 -9.61
C GLY A 75 3.58 -1.87 -10.61
N TYR A 76 3.15 -0.61 -10.55
CA TYR A 76 2.10 -0.03 -11.40
C TYR A 76 2.60 1.11 -12.27
N HIS A 77 2.13 1.18 -13.52
CA HIS A 77 2.31 2.35 -14.37
C HIS A 77 1.06 2.68 -15.20
N TYR A 78 0.59 3.94 -15.14
CA TYR A 78 -0.68 4.40 -15.73
C TYR A 78 -0.76 4.29 -17.27
N SER A 79 0.34 4.06 -17.97
CA SER A 79 0.26 3.81 -19.43
C SER A 79 -0.15 2.39 -19.79
N ASP A 80 -0.14 1.49 -18.82
CA ASP A 80 -0.31 0.06 -19.05
C ASP A 80 -1.79 -0.32 -18.99
N ASN A 81 -2.14 -1.39 -19.69
CA ASN A 81 -3.52 -1.86 -19.84
C ASN A 81 -3.66 -3.35 -19.50
N TYR A 82 -2.68 -3.92 -18.78
CA TYR A 82 -2.65 -5.30 -18.35
C TYR A 82 -2.25 -5.39 -16.88
N ILE A 83 -3.03 -6.09 -16.08
CA ILE A 83 -2.77 -6.36 -14.67
C ILE A 83 -2.35 -7.83 -14.52
N TYR A 84 -1.19 -8.04 -13.91
CA TYR A 84 -0.70 -9.36 -13.51
C TYR A 84 -1.42 -9.85 -12.26
N GLY A 85 -1.78 -8.96 -11.33
CA GLY A 85 -2.55 -9.29 -10.13
C GLY A 85 -2.42 -8.19 -9.10
N PHE A 86 -2.68 -8.54 -7.83
CA PHE A 86 -2.70 -7.61 -6.71
C PHE A 86 -1.81 -8.14 -5.58
N SER A 87 -0.71 -7.45 -5.30
CA SER A 87 0.23 -7.82 -4.24
C SER A 87 0.11 -6.88 -3.03
N HIS A 88 0.76 -7.24 -1.91
CA HIS A 88 0.46 -6.67 -0.59
C HIS A 88 1.52 -5.70 -0.04
N THR A 89 2.63 -5.51 -0.77
CA THR A 89 3.76 -4.67 -0.37
C THR A 89 4.25 -3.88 -1.58
N HIS A 90 4.45 -2.57 -1.41
CA HIS A 90 4.91 -1.69 -2.49
C HIS A 90 5.73 -0.53 -1.94
N LEU A 91 6.70 -0.08 -2.74
CA LEU A 91 7.44 1.15 -2.50
C LEU A 91 6.84 2.28 -3.33
N SER A 92 6.76 3.48 -2.75
CA SER A 92 6.26 4.67 -3.46
C SER A 92 7.38 5.67 -3.72
N GLY A 93 7.56 6.04 -4.98
CA GLY A 93 8.48 7.09 -5.41
C GLY A 93 9.95 6.68 -5.43
N THR A 94 10.27 5.39 -5.32
CA THR A 94 11.66 4.91 -5.32
C THR A 94 12.23 4.80 -6.74
N GLY A 95 13.56 4.90 -6.85
CA GLY A 95 14.30 4.65 -8.09
C GLY A 95 14.85 3.23 -8.22
N VAL A 96 14.53 2.35 -7.26
CA VAL A 96 14.91 0.93 -7.24
C VAL A 96 13.68 0.11 -6.86
N SER A 97 13.50 -1.00 -7.59
CA SER A 97 12.42 -1.96 -7.43
C SER A 97 12.71 -2.95 -6.30
N ASP A 98 11.72 -3.20 -5.46
CA ASP A 98 11.62 -4.28 -4.48
C ASP A 98 10.15 -4.40 -4.03
N TYR A 99 9.80 -5.37 -3.19
CA TYR A 99 8.43 -5.71 -2.78
C TYR A 99 7.59 -6.33 -3.93
N GLY A 100 6.26 -6.28 -3.85
CA GLY A 100 5.37 -7.05 -4.75
C GLY A 100 5.08 -8.45 -4.20
N ASP A 101 5.00 -8.59 -2.88
CA ASP A 101 4.84 -9.88 -2.20
C ASP A 101 3.39 -10.36 -2.17
N VAL A 102 3.24 -11.70 -2.24
CA VAL A 102 1.93 -12.38 -2.12
C VAL A 102 0.94 -11.86 -3.16
N LEU A 103 1.21 -12.13 -4.44
CA LEU A 103 0.33 -11.71 -5.53
C LEU A 103 -0.90 -12.62 -5.59
N LEU A 104 -2.07 -12.01 -5.53
CA LEU A 104 -3.36 -12.66 -5.74
C LEU A 104 -4.00 -12.20 -7.05
N MET A 105 -4.61 -13.11 -7.79
CA MET A 105 -5.37 -12.77 -9.00
C MET A 105 -6.64 -13.62 -9.11
N PRO A 106 -7.85 -13.03 -9.06
CA PRO A 106 -9.08 -13.75 -9.37
C PRO A 106 -9.17 -13.97 -10.88
N THR A 107 -9.59 -15.17 -11.28
CA THR A 107 -9.68 -15.56 -12.70
C THR A 107 -10.75 -16.64 -12.90
N ASN A 108 -11.05 -16.95 -14.16
CA ASN A 108 -12.04 -17.95 -14.56
C ASN A 108 -11.42 -19.27 -15.07
N ALA A 109 -10.10 -19.44 -14.93
CA ALA A 109 -9.40 -20.64 -15.34
C ALA A 109 -8.11 -20.85 -14.54
N ILE A 110 -7.76 -22.10 -14.27
CA ILE A 110 -6.47 -22.43 -13.67
C ILE A 110 -5.39 -22.32 -14.76
N ASN A 111 -4.51 -21.33 -14.61
CA ASN A 111 -3.34 -21.15 -15.45
C ASN A 111 -2.20 -20.63 -14.58
N PHE A 112 -1.04 -21.30 -14.58
CA PHE A 112 0.12 -20.87 -13.76
C PHE A 112 1.09 -19.96 -14.51
N ASN A 113 0.84 -19.67 -15.79
CA ASN A 113 1.55 -18.64 -16.54
C ASN A 113 0.92 -17.27 -16.23
N ASN A 114 1.74 -16.26 -15.97
CA ASN A 114 1.27 -14.89 -15.70
C ASN A 114 0.98 -14.08 -16.98
N GLY A 115 1.37 -14.57 -18.15
CA GLY A 115 1.13 -13.93 -19.45
C GLY A 115 2.28 -13.06 -19.95
N ALA A 116 3.28 -12.77 -19.12
CA ALA A 116 4.37 -11.85 -19.47
C ALA A 116 5.24 -12.32 -20.66
N ASN A 117 5.23 -13.63 -20.95
CA ASN A 117 5.94 -14.22 -22.07
C ASN A 117 5.13 -14.21 -23.39
N GLY A 118 4.00 -13.51 -23.43
CA GLY A 118 3.10 -13.44 -24.59
C GLY A 118 2.21 -14.66 -24.81
N GLN A 119 2.30 -15.69 -23.95
CA GLN A 119 1.36 -16.81 -23.95
C GLN A 119 0.14 -16.47 -23.08
N LYS A 120 -0.95 -17.24 -23.23
CA LYS A 120 -2.12 -17.08 -22.36
C LYS A 120 -1.71 -17.22 -20.89
N GLY A 121 -2.05 -16.24 -20.07
CA GLY A 121 -1.80 -16.21 -18.64
C GLY A 121 -3.06 -16.11 -17.80
N TYR A 122 -2.89 -15.96 -16.47
CA TYR A 122 -3.96 -15.65 -15.53
C TYR A 122 -4.23 -14.15 -15.36
N GLY A 123 -3.32 -13.28 -15.81
CA GLY A 123 -3.51 -11.82 -15.79
C GLY A 123 -4.62 -11.39 -16.75
N SER A 124 -5.08 -10.14 -16.62
CA SER A 124 -6.18 -9.60 -17.41
C SER A 124 -5.89 -8.20 -17.92
N SER A 125 -6.39 -7.91 -19.11
CA SER A 125 -6.55 -6.55 -19.61
C SER A 125 -7.50 -5.73 -18.71
N PHE A 126 -7.31 -4.42 -18.67
CA PHE A 126 -8.19 -3.47 -17.98
C PHE A 126 -8.17 -2.10 -18.67
N SER A 127 -9.03 -1.18 -18.22
CA SER A 127 -9.01 0.22 -18.65
C SER A 127 -9.27 1.18 -17.50
N HIS A 128 -8.61 2.35 -17.51
CA HIS A 128 -8.82 3.41 -16.51
C HIS A 128 -10.24 3.99 -16.47
N GLN A 129 -11.08 3.68 -17.47
CA GLN A 129 -12.49 4.07 -17.48
C GLN A 129 -13.33 3.23 -16.50
N LYS A 130 -12.83 2.05 -16.12
CA LYS A 130 -13.44 1.11 -15.17
C LYS A 130 -12.51 0.89 -13.97
N GLU A 131 -11.75 1.92 -13.61
CA GLU A 131 -10.79 1.90 -12.52
C GLU A 131 -11.03 3.12 -11.62
N GLU A 132 -11.05 2.89 -10.32
CA GLU A 132 -11.31 3.92 -9.32
C GLU A 132 -10.36 3.74 -8.14
N ALA A 133 -9.86 4.85 -7.59
CA ALA A 133 -8.99 4.84 -6.42
C ALA A 133 -9.30 6.02 -5.50
N SER A 134 -9.21 5.79 -4.19
CA SER A 134 -9.33 6.82 -3.15
C SER A 134 -8.55 6.37 -1.90
N PRO A 135 -8.28 7.26 -0.93
CA PRO A 135 -7.50 6.87 0.25
C PRO A 135 -8.07 5.65 0.98
N GLY A 136 -7.30 4.54 0.98
CA GLY A 136 -7.69 3.28 1.60
C GLY A 136 -8.59 2.37 0.75
N TYR A 137 -8.80 2.68 -0.53
CA TYR A 137 -9.66 1.90 -1.44
C TYR A 137 -9.20 1.93 -2.89
N TYR A 138 -9.27 0.78 -3.55
CA TYR A 138 -9.04 0.63 -4.99
C TYR A 138 -10.09 -0.29 -5.62
N LYS A 139 -10.49 -0.01 -6.86
CA LYS A 139 -11.42 -0.83 -7.63
C LYS A 139 -11.01 -0.89 -9.10
N VAL A 140 -11.15 -2.07 -9.71
CA VAL A 140 -10.96 -2.26 -11.15
C VAL A 140 -11.85 -3.36 -11.69
N HIS A 141 -12.24 -3.23 -12.96
CA HIS A 141 -12.87 -4.29 -13.73
C HIS A 141 -11.84 -5.01 -14.62
N LEU A 142 -11.75 -6.33 -14.50
CA LEU A 142 -10.89 -7.19 -15.30
C LEU A 142 -11.60 -7.60 -16.59
N ASP A 143 -11.23 -7.01 -17.73
CA ASP A 143 -11.96 -7.13 -18.98
C ASP A 143 -11.94 -8.56 -19.57
N ASP A 144 -10.85 -9.31 -19.41
CA ASP A 144 -10.69 -10.64 -20.03
C ASP A 144 -11.52 -11.72 -19.32
N THR A 145 -11.75 -11.52 -18.02
CA THR A 145 -12.47 -12.48 -17.15
C THR A 145 -13.85 -11.99 -16.72
N ASN A 146 -14.18 -10.71 -16.97
CA ASN A 146 -15.39 -10.04 -16.51
C ASN A 146 -15.58 -10.16 -14.98
N ILE A 147 -14.51 -9.87 -14.23
CA ILE A 147 -14.49 -9.92 -12.76
C ILE A 147 -14.29 -8.51 -12.23
N ASP A 148 -15.11 -8.08 -11.28
CA ASP A 148 -14.89 -6.85 -10.54
C ASP A 148 -14.03 -7.13 -9.30
N VAL A 149 -13.03 -6.29 -9.08
CA VAL A 149 -12.11 -6.36 -7.95
C VAL A 149 -12.20 -5.08 -7.14
N GLU A 150 -12.38 -5.21 -5.82
CA GLU A 150 -12.32 -4.11 -4.87
C GLU A 150 -11.38 -4.46 -3.72
N LEU A 151 -10.57 -3.50 -3.30
CA LEU A 151 -9.48 -3.68 -2.34
C LEU A 151 -9.59 -2.63 -1.22
N THR A 152 -9.36 -3.04 0.02
CA THR A 152 -9.17 -2.13 1.16
C THR A 152 -8.17 -2.70 2.15
N THR A 153 -7.71 -1.87 3.09
CA THR A 153 -6.66 -2.24 4.04
C THR A 153 -7.00 -1.81 5.47
N THR A 154 -6.35 -2.51 6.39
CA THR A 154 -6.10 -2.10 7.76
C THR A 154 -4.59 -1.81 7.88
N THR A 155 -4.06 -1.64 9.10
CA THR A 155 -2.65 -1.29 9.27
C THR A 155 -1.73 -2.43 8.84
N ARG A 156 -2.08 -3.70 9.11
CA ARG A 156 -1.24 -4.91 8.89
C ARG A 156 -1.95 -6.03 8.13
N ALA A 157 -3.21 -5.82 7.78
CA ALA A 157 -4.00 -6.77 7.03
C ALA A 157 -4.79 -6.07 5.90
N ALA A 158 -5.23 -6.87 4.95
CA ALA A 158 -5.91 -6.44 3.73
C ALA A 158 -7.19 -7.25 3.51
N MET A 159 -8.13 -6.68 2.76
CA MET A 159 -9.27 -7.42 2.30
C MET A 159 -9.56 -7.15 0.82
N HIS A 160 -9.75 -8.23 0.09
CA HIS A 160 -10.21 -8.24 -1.29
C HIS A 160 -11.70 -8.59 -1.32
N PHE A 161 -12.40 -8.02 -2.28
CA PHE A 161 -13.78 -8.31 -2.61
C PHE A 161 -13.87 -8.57 -4.11
N TYR A 162 -14.34 -9.75 -4.51
CA TYR A 162 -14.43 -10.16 -5.91
C TYR A 162 -15.87 -10.49 -6.28
N THR A 163 -16.30 -9.97 -7.43
CA THR A 163 -17.57 -10.36 -8.06
C THR A 163 -17.27 -11.15 -9.33
N TYR A 164 -17.50 -12.47 -9.29
CA TYR A 164 -17.36 -13.36 -10.43
C TYR A 164 -18.61 -13.30 -11.33
N PRO A 165 -18.47 -13.53 -12.65
CA PRO A 165 -19.59 -13.45 -13.58
C PRO A 165 -20.56 -14.64 -13.48
N SER A 166 -20.13 -15.76 -12.89
CA SER A 166 -20.92 -16.98 -12.72
C SER A 166 -20.44 -17.83 -11.55
N SER A 167 -21.29 -18.74 -11.09
CA SER A 167 -20.94 -19.79 -10.11
C SER A 167 -19.93 -20.82 -10.64
N GLU A 168 -19.71 -20.87 -11.95
CA GLU A 168 -18.74 -21.75 -12.60
C GLU A 168 -17.34 -21.11 -12.65
N ASN A 169 -16.31 -21.92 -12.43
CA ASN A 169 -14.89 -21.57 -12.56
C ASN A 169 -14.43 -20.36 -11.73
N GLN A 170 -14.89 -20.22 -10.50
CA GLN A 170 -14.38 -19.18 -9.60
C GLN A 170 -13.02 -19.57 -9.04
N VAL A 171 -11.95 -19.01 -9.58
CA VAL A 171 -10.57 -19.36 -9.22
C VAL A 171 -9.83 -18.16 -8.65
N LEU A 172 -9.03 -18.39 -7.62
CA LEU A 172 -8.04 -17.46 -7.11
C LEU A 172 -6.64 -18.04 -7.33
N MET A 173 -5.80 -17.33 -8.07
CA MET A 173 -4.38 -17.63 -8.18
C MET A 173 -3.61 -16.95 -7.05
N LEU A 174 -2.67 -17.67 -6.44
CA LEU A 174 -1.62 -17.13 -5.59
C LEU A 174 -0.28 -17.37 -6.28
N ASP A 175 0.49 -16.32 -6.54
CA ASP A 175 1.82 -16.39 -7.15
C ASP A 175 2.89 -15.79 -6.22
N LEU A 176 3.66 -16.66 -5.57
CA LEU A 176 4.80 -16.27 -4.75
C LEU A 176 6.08 -16.05 -5.58
N LEU A 177 6.08 -16.42 -6.87
CA LEU A 177 7.18 -16.16 -7.82
C LEU A 177 7.10 -14.78 -8.47
N HIS A 178 6.10 -13.97 -8.12
CA HIS A 178 5.98 -12.65 -8.71
C HIS A 178 7.24 -11.81 -8.45
N ARG A 179 7.75 -11.20 -9.53
CA ARG A 179 8.80 -10.18 -9.55
C ARG A 179 10.17 -10.64 -9.07
N ASP A 180 10.52 -10.43 -7.81
CA ASP A 180 11.88 -10.59 -7.31
C ASP A 180 12.33 -12.05 -7.20
N LYS A 181 13.65 -12.24 -7.03
CA LYS A 181 14.25 -13.57 -6.89
C LYS A 181 13.79 -14.20 -5.57
N VAL A 182 12.93 -15.21 -5.67
CA VAL A 182 12.50 -16.01 -4.52
C VAL A 182 13.60 -16.95 -4.06
N LEU A 183 14.08 -16.72 -2.83
CA LEU A 183 15.02 -17.57 -2.12
C LEU A 183 14.34 -18.83 -1.59
N ASP A 184 13.21 -18.65 -0.90
CA ASP A 184 12.39 -19.74 -0.37
C ASP A 184 10.91 -19.34 -0.29
N ALA A 185 10.01 -20.31 -0.36
CA ALA A 185 8.58 -20.07 -0.25
C ALA A 185 7.84 -21.35 0.16
N SER A 186 6.78 -21.18 0.93
CA SER A 186 5.88 -22.28 1.28
C SER A 186 4.43 -21.83 1.29
N ILE A 187 3.53 -22.78 1.03
CA ILE A 187 2.09 -22.63 1.14
C ILE A 187 1.56 -23.88 1.86
N GLU A 188 0.83 -23.68 2.94
CA GLU A 188 0.24 -24.72 3.78
C GLU A 188 -1.27 -24.53 3.85
N ILE A 189 -2.02 -25.61 3.64
CA ILE A 189 -3.47 -25.64 3.86
C ILE A 189 -3.73 -25.86 5.35
N ILE A 190 -4.47 -24.93 5.97
CA ILE A 190 -4.88 -25.01 7.38
C ILE A 190 -6.30 -25.57 7.51
N SER A 191 -7.18 -25.16 6.60
CA SER A 191 -8.56 -25.68 6.48
C SER A 191 -9.03 -25.54 5.04
N ASP A 192 -10.29 -25.90 4.78
CA ASP A 192 -10.97 -25.66 3.50
C ASP A 192 -11.17 -24.17 3.17
N THR A 193 -10.87 -23.26 4.10
CA THR A 193 -11.07 -21.80 3.99
C THR A 193 -9.84 -20.99 4.37
N GLU A 194 -8.73 -21.63 4.74
CA GLU A 194 -7.56 -20.95 5.26
C GLU A 194 -6.26 -21.60 4.80
N ILE A 195 -5.36 -20.76 4.31
CA ILE A 195 -3.98 -21.12 3.98
C ILE A 195 -3.02 -20.14 4.67
N GLN A 196 -1.79 -20.58 4.89
CA GLN A 196 -0.71 -19.72 5.40
C GLN A 196 0.60 -20.07 4.70
N GLY A 197 1.62 -19.25 4.90
CA GLY A 197 2.92 -19.52 4.32
C GLY A 197 3.90 -18.38 4.49
N PHE A 198 4.96 -18.44 3.68
CA PHE A 198 5.97 -17.40 3.62
C PHE A 198 6.55 -17.26 2.22
N ARG A 199 7.14 -16.11 1.96
CA ARG A 199 7.97 -15.80 0.79
C ARG A 199 9.22 -15.06 1.28
N PHE A 200 10.37 -15.63 0.97
CA PHE A 200 11.68 -15.01 1.21
C PHE A 200 12.31 -14.66 -0.13
N SER A 201 12.89 -13.46 -0.24
CA SER A 201 13.35 -12.92 -1.50
C SER A 201 14.64 -12.10 -1.38
N GLU A 202 15.29 -11.93 -2.52
CA GLU A 202 16.48 -11.10 -2.72
C GLU A 202 16.22 -10.14 -3.89
N ALA A 203 16.32 -8.84 -3.61
CA ALA A 203 16.37 -7.77 -4.60
C ALA A 203 17.24 -6.62 -4.05
N TRP A 204 16.62 -5.51 -3.64
CA TRP A 204 17.32 -4.42 -2.98
C TRP A 204 17.55 -4.73 -1.49
N ALA A 205 16.54 -5.30 -0.82
CA ALA A 205 16.69 -6.08 0.38
C ALA A 205 17.25 -7.47 0.02
N THR A 206 18.38 -7.84 0.61
CA THR A 206 19.10 -9.06 0.22
C THR A 206 18.59 -10.33 0.90
N ASP A 207 17.94 -10.22 2.06
CA ASP A 207 17.24 -11.32 2.76
C ASP A 207 15.92 -10.75 3.33
N GLN A 208 14.96 -10.52 2.45
CA GLN A 208 13.62 -10.13 2.84
C GLN A 208 12.83 -11.35 3.31
N ARG A 209 12.16 -11.24 4.46
CA ARG A 209 11.31 -12.30 5.01
C ARG A 209 9.89 -11.83 5.25
N LEU A 210 8.93 -12.40 4.52
CA LEU A 210 7.52 -12.11 4.67
C LEU A 210 6.70 -13.38 4.90
N PHE A 211 5.83 -13.33 5.89
CA PHE A 211 4.88 -14.38 6.25
C PHE A 211 3.46 -13.89 5.98
N PHE A 212 2.56 -14.80 5.62
CA PHE A 212 1.17 -14.46 5.33
C PHE A 212 0.19 -15.48 5.89
N SER A 213 -1.03 -15.01 6.13
CA SER A 213 -2.19 -15.85 6.44
C SER A 213 -3.39 -15.36 5.63
N ILE A 214 -3.95 -16.23 4.79
CA ILE A 214 -5.07 -15.93 3.88
C ILE A 214 -6.29 -16.74 4.30
N LYS A 215 -7.42 -16.06 4.48
CA LYS A 215 -8.72 -16.68 4.79
C LYS A 215 -9.77 -16.24 3.78
N THR A 216 -10.47 -17.21 3.22
CA THR A 216 -11.47 -17.04 2.17
C THR A 216 -12.88 -17.12 2.76
N SER A 217 -13.84 -16.40 2.18
CA SER A 217 -15.24 -16.44 2.64
C SER A 217 -15.96 -17.74 2.28
N HIS A 218 -15.47 -18.44 1.26
CA HIS A 218 -16.02 -19.69 0.76
C HIS A 218 -14.97 -20.80 0.82
N PRO A 219 -15.37 -22.05 1.06
CA PRO A 219 -14.44 -23.16 1.00
C PRO A 219 -13.94 -23.38 -0.43
N PHE A 220 -12.74 -23.92 -0.57
CA PHE A 220 -12.16 -24.34 -1.84
C PHE A 220 -12.05 -25.88 -1.91
N LYS A 221 -12.09 -26.45 -3.12
CA LYS A 221 -12.08 -27.91 -3.32
C LYS A 221 -10.79 -28.56 -2.81
N ASP A 222 -9.67 -28.15 -3.39
CA ASP A 222 -8.31 -28.53 -3.05
C ASP A 222 -7.36 -27.47 -3.63
N MET A 223 -6.13 -27.40 -3.12
CA MET A 223 -5.12 -26.46 -3.60
C MET A 223 -4.28 -27.09 -4.71
N LEU A 224 -4.48 -26.64 -5.94
CA LEU A 224 -3.67 -27.10 -7.07
C LEU A 224 -2.36 -26.33 -7.10
N GLN A 225 -1.24 -27.05 -7.06
CA GLN A 225 0.10 -26.45 -7.06
C GLN A 225 0.70 -26.44 -8.46
N SER A 226 1.49 -25.41 -8.78
CA SER A 226 2.27 -25.39 -10.02
C SER A 226 3.24 -26.59 -10.08
N PRO A 227 3.50 -27.17 -11.27
CA PRO A 227 4.49 -28.24 -11.41
C PRO A 227 5.87 -27.83 -10.87
N PRO A 228 6.63 -28.75 -10.25
CA PRO A 228 7.96 -28.44 -9.75
C PRO A 228 8.90 -28.06 -10.90
N LYS A 229 9.66 -26.99 -10.73
CA LYS A 229 10.68 -26.54 -11.70
C LYS A 229 12.06 -27.02 -11.23
N LYS A 230 12.91 -27.47 -12.15
CA LYS A 230 14.27 -27.94 -11.82
C LYS A 230 15.05 -26.83 -11.11
N GLY A 231 15.60 -27.13 -9.93
CA GLY A 231 16.28 -26.16 -9.06
C GLY A 231 15.35 -25.33 -8.15
N MET A 232 14.04 -25.61 -8.16
CA MET A 232 13.02 -24.94 -7.35
C MET A 232 11.99 -25.97 -6.83
N PRO A 233 12.33 -26.78 -5.81
CA PRO A 233 11.37 -27.72 -5.21
C PRO A 233 10.23 -26.99 -4.48
N GLY A 234 8.99 -27.49 -4.58
CA GLY A 234 7.81 -27.01 -3.82
C GLY A 234 6.80 -26.14 -4.61
N ALA A 235 5.66 -25.86 -3.97
CA ALA A 235 4.62 -24.98 -4.49
C ALA A 235 5.04 -23.52 -4.33
N ARG A 236 5.19 -22.81 -5.45
CA ARG A 236 5.41 -21.36 -5.43
C ARG A 236 4.27 -20.59 -6.08
N LYS A 237 3.36 -21.31 -6.73
CA LYS A 237 2.06 -20.82 -7.13
C LYS A 237 1.02 -21.87 -6.78
N CYS A 238 -0.18 -21.42 -6.41
CA CYS A 238 -1.33 -22.30 -6.28
C CYS A 238 -2.59 -21.67 -6.86
N ALA A 239 -3.58 -22.52 -7.11
CA ALA A 239 -4.92 -22.11 -7.48
C ALA A 239 -5.92 -22.67 -6.47
N LEU A 240 -6.84 -21.82 -6.02
CA LEU A 240 -7.97 -22.19 -5.16
C LEU A 240 -9.24 -22.08 -6.00
N GLU A 241 -9.94 -23.20 -6.18
CA GLU A 241 -11.24 -23.23 -6.85
C GLU A 241 -12.37 -23.22 -5.81
N PHE A 242 -13.18 -22.16 -5.81
CA PHE A 242 -14.21 -21.93 -4.80
C PHE A 242 -15.43 -22.82 -4.99
N ILE A 243 -15.99 -23.27 -3.86
CA ILE A 243 -17.28 -23.93 -3.78
C ILE A 243 -18.33 -22.88 -3.42
N ASN A 244 -18.97 -22.30 -4.45
CA ASN A 244 -19.92 -21.19 -4.31
C ASN A 244 -21.04 -21.28 -5.36
N PRO A 245 -21.99 -22.22 -5.19
CA PRO A 245 -23.03 -22.50 -6.19
C PRO A 245 -24.01 -21.35 -6.41
N ASN A 246 -24.11 -20.41 -5.44
CA ASN A 246 -25.01 -19.27 -5.51
C ASN A 246 -24.38 -18.04 -6.18
N ASN A 247 -23.11 -18.11 -6.59
CA ASN A 247 -22.34 -16.97 -7.11
C ASN A 247 -22.35 -15.76 -6.16
N GLU A 248 -22.24 -16.01 -4.85
CA GLU A 248 -22.11 -14.95 -3.86
C GLU A 248 -20.74 -14.26 -4.01
N PRO A 249 -20.61 -12.94 -3.73
CA PRO A 249 -19.32 -12.27 -3.77
C PRO A 249 -18.29 -12.95 -2.86
N VAL A 250 -17.05 -13.07 -3.34
CA VAL A 250 -15.97 -13.73 -2.62
C VAL A 250 -15.12 -12.69 -1.89
N TYR A 251 -14.86 -12.93 -0.60
CA TYR A 251 -13.99 -12.07 0.21
C TYR A 251 -12.72 -12.83 0.58
N ILE A 252 -11.58 -12.16 0.49
CA ILE A 252 -10.28 -12.71 0.87
C ILE A 252 -9.65 -11.78 1.88
N SER A 253 -9.42 -12.27 3.10
CA SER A 253 -8.72 -11.54 4.16
C SER A 253 -7.29 -12.02 4.27
N VAL A 254 -6.33 -11.10 4.27
CA VAL A 254 -4.89 -11.41 4.25
C VAL A 254 -4.19 -10.64 5.36
N GLY A 255 -3.50 -11.33 6.25
CA GLY A 255 -2.54 -10.68 7.16
C GLY A 255 -1.12 -10.96 6.70
N ILE A 256 -0.23 -9.99 6.89
CA ILE A 256 1.21 -10.16 6.66
C ILE A 256 1.99 -9.91 7.95
N SER A 257 3.20 -10.46 8.03
CA SER A 257 4.13 -10.25 9.14
C SER A 257 5.56 -10.39 8.65
N ALA A 258 6.46 -9.62 9.26
CA ALA A 258 7.90 -9.80 9.09
C ALA A 258 8.47 -10.91 10.01
N VAL A 259 7.69 -11.43 10.96
CA VAL A 259 8.16 -12.29 12.06
C VAL A 259 7.86 -13.77 11.79
N ASP A 260 6.60 -14.15 11.69
CA ASP A 260 6.15 -15.54 11.46
C ASP A 260 4.68 -15.63 11.00
N GLN A 261 4.24 -16.83 10.60
CA GLN A 261 2.84 -17.08 10.18
C GLN A 261 1.82 -16.80 11.30
N ALA A 262 2.20 -17.02 12.57
CA ALA A 262 1.32 -16.79 13.71
C ALA A 262 1.04 -15.29 13.90
N GLY A 263 2.06 -14.45 13.76
CA GLY A 263 1.94 -12.99 13.74
C GLY A 263 1.09 -12.51 12.57
N ALA A 264 1.30 -13.04 11.36
CA ALA A 264 0.46 -12.71 10.20
C ALA A 264 -1.02 -13.05 10.44
N LYS A 265 -1.31 -14.22 11.02
CA LYS A 265 -2.68 -14.63 11.40
C LYS A 265 -3.26 -13.72 12.48
N GLN A 266 -2.49 -13.40 13.52
CA GLN A 266 -2.93 -12.53 14.61
C GLN A 266 -3.21 -11.10 14.14
N ASN A 267 -2.36 -10.54 13.27
CA ASN A 267 -2.58 -9.24 12.63
C ASN A 267 -3.94 -9.21 11.90
N ARG A 268 -4.22 -10.23 11.09
CA ARG A 268 -5.50 -10.37 10.39
C ARG A 268 -6.69 -10.48 11.35
N GLU A 269 -6.60 -11.34 12.35
CA GLU A 269 -7.70 -11.61 13.27
C GLU A 269 -8.05 -10.40 14.16
N VAL A 270 -7.04 -9.68 14.65
CA VAL A 270 -7.22 -8.49 15.49
C VAL A 270 -7.77 -7.31 14.68
N GLU A 271 -7.22 -7.07 13.49
CA GLU A 271 -7.57 -5.87 12.71
C GLU A 271 -8.84 -6.05 11.87
N ILE A 272 -9.06 -7.23 11.27
CA ILE A 272 -10.23 -7.53 10.44
C ILE A 272 -11.34 -8.21 11.26
N GLY A 273 -11.02 -9.33 11.91
CA GLY A 273 -11.98 -10.11 12.70
C GLY A 273 -13.25 -10.44 11.91
N SER A 274 -14.41 -9.99 12.40
CA SER A 274 -15.72 -10.18 11.77
C SER A 274 -16.23 -8.95 11.01
N LYS A 275 -15.39 -7.94 10.76
CA LYS A 275 -15.81 -6.70 10.08
C LYS A 275 -16.07 -6.96 8.60
N THR A 276 -17.06 -6.26 8.04
CA THR A 276 -17.39 -6.34 6.60
C THR A 276 -16.46 -5.45 5.76
N PHE A 277 -16.43 -5.68 4.45
CA PHE A 277 -15.70 -4.83 3.50
C PHE A 277 -16.08 -3.36 3.60
N GLU A 278 -17.37 -3.06 3.60
CA GLU A 278 -17.85 -1.68 3.76
C GLU A 278 -17.44 -1.06 5.10
N THR A 279 -17.38 -1.86 6.17
CA THR A 279 -16.91 -1.38 7.48
C THR A 279 -15.44 -1.01 7.42
N LEU A 280 -14.59 -1.85 6.82
CA LEU A 280 -13.15 -1.60 6.70
C LEU A 280 -12.86 -0.43 5.76
N LYS A 281 -13.52 -0.38 4.59
CA LYS A 281 -13.44 0.75 3.65
C LYS A 281 -13.78 2.07 4.33
N LYS A 282 -14.87 2.10 5.10
CA LYS A 282 -15.26 3.29 5.88
C LYS A 282 -14.24 3.64 6.96
N GLN A 283 -13.69 2.65 7.67
CA GLN A 283 -12.65 2.88 8.69
C GLN A 283 -11.38 3.46 8.06
N ALA A 284 -10.96 2.95 6.91
CA ALA A 284 -9.81 3.47 6.18
C ALA A 284 -10.03 4.92 5.73
N ALA A 285 -11.19 5.21 5.12
CA ALA A 285 -11.55 6.58 4.72
C ALA A 285 -11.59 7.55 5.90
N LEU A 286 -12.18 7.17 7.04
CA LEU A 286 -12.22 7.99 8.25
C LEU A 286 -10.83 8.22 8.85
N SER A 287 -9.95 7.20 8.80
CA SER A 287 -8.57 7.33 9.25
C SER A 287 -7.81 8.32 8.37
N TRP A 288 -8.00 8.26 7.06
CA TRP A 288 -7.40 9.21 6.13
C TRP A 288 -7.94 10.62 6.28
N GLU A 289 -9.25 10.77 6.49
CA GLU A 289 -9.85 12.08 6.74
C GLU A 289 -9.19 12.76 7.95
N LYS A 290 -9.05 12.03 9.07
CA LYS A 290 -8.37 12.52 10.26
C LYS A 290 -6.90 12.93 10.00
N GLN A 291 -6.22 12.25 9.08
CA GLN A 291 -4.84 12.58 8.72
C GLN A 291 -4.76 13.85 7.86
N LEU A 292 -5.64 13.98 6.87
CA LEU A 292 -5.70 15.14 6.00
C LEU A 292 -6.20 16.40 6.74
N GLU A 293 -7.06 16.24 7.75
CA GLU A 293 -7.55 17.32 8.62
C GLU A 293 -6.44 18.02 9.42
N LYS A 294 -5.24 17.44 9.50
CA LYS A 294 -4.08 18.08 10.14
C LYS A 294 -3.68 19.39 9.44
N ILE A 295 -4.00 19.53 8.15
CA ILE A 295 -3.81 20.79 7.41
C ILE A 295 -5.06 21.06 6.57
N VAL A 296 -5.84 22.07 6.97
CA VAL A 296 -7.00 22.52 6.21
C VAL A 296 -6.64 23.74 5.37
N VAL A 297 -6.58 23.57 4.06
CA VAL A 297 -6.28 24.65 3.10
C VAL A 297 -7.55 25.41 2.71
N GLU A 298 -7.43 26.73 2.56
CA GLU A 298 -8.46 27.59 1.98
C GLU A 298 -8.10 27.88 0.51
N ASP A 299 -8.76 27.20 -0.43
CA ASP A 299 -8.65 27.49 -1.86
C ASP A 299 -9.98 27.18 -2.56
N SER A 300 -10.35 27.98 -3.56
CA SER A 300 -11.51 27.73 -4.41
C SER A 300 -11.19 26.87 -5.63
N ASN A 301 -9.91 26.74 -5.99
CA ASN A 301 -9.47 25.95 -7.13
C ASN A 301 -9.33 24.47 -6.73
N LYS A 302 -10.20 23.63 -7.30
CA LYS A 302 -10.21 22.18 -7.04
C LYS A 302 -8.92 21.48 -7.47
N ASP A 303 -8.24 21.97 -8.50
CA ASP A 303 -6.97 21.37 -8.97
C ASP A 303 -5.84 21.65 -7.97
N ASN A 304 -5.84 22.83 -7.34
CA ASN A 304 -4.91 23.16 -6.27
C ASN A 304 -5.17 22.28 -5.04
N LEU A 305 -6.44 22.10 -4.66
CA LEU A 305 -6.82 21.21 -3.56
C LEU A 305 -6.42 19.77 -3.85
N ALA A 306 -6.66 19.29 -5.07
CA ALA A 306 -6.29 17.94 -5.47
C ALA A 306 -4.77 17.73 -5.44
N THR A 307 -4.01 18.70 -5.96
CA THR A 307 -2.54 18.68 -5.89
C THR A 307 -2.06 18.64 -4.45
N PHE A 308 -2.60 19.51 -3.58
CA PHE A 308 -2.19 19.63 -2.19
C PHE A 308 -2.50 18.36 -1.38
N TYR A 309 -3.76 17.91 -1.37
CA TYR A 309 -4.16 16.76 -0.55
C TYR A 309 -3.58 15.45 -1.08
N THR A 310 -3.36 15.33 -2.40
CA THR A 310 -2.66 14.17 -2.95
C THR A 310 -1.17 14.17 -2.58
N ALA A 311 -0.51 15.33 -2.61
CA ALA A 311 0.87 15.42 -2.12
C ALA A 311 0.94 15.08 -0.62
N LEU A 312 0.03 15.62 0.20
CA LEU A 312 -0.05 15.32 1.63
C LEU A 312 -0.28 13.81 1.88
N TYR A 313 -1.20 13.18 1.14
CA TYR A 313 -1.41 11.74 1.15
C TYR A 313 -0.10 10.97 0.88
N HIS A 314 0.65 11.33 -0.17
CA HIS A 314 1.93 10.68 -0.48
C HIS A 314 3.01 10.89 0.58
N THR A 315 2.93 11.95 1.40
CA THR A 315 3.83 12.09 2.55
C THR A 315 3.52 11.12 3.70
N MET A 316 2.34 10.50 3.70
CA MET A 316 1.86 9.69 4.84
C MET A 316 1.71 8.22 4.50
N ILE A 317 2.14 7.76 3.32
CA ILE A 317 2.12 6.33 2.96
C ILE A 317 3.41 5.60 3.39
N ALA A 318 4.48 6.33 3.70
CA ALA A 318 5.74 5.84 4.26
C ALA A 318 6.30 6.87 5.25
N PRO A 319 7.12 6.50 6.26
CA PRO A 319 7.63 5.15 6.58
C PRO A 319 6.55 4.13 6.94
N ASN A 320 6.83 2.83 6.80
CA ASN A 320 5.84 1.77 7.02
C ASN A 320 6.04 1.11 8.37
N ILE A 321 4.96 0.94 9.14
CA ILE A 321 5.03 0.15 10.38
C ILE A 321 5.48 -1.28 10.03
N TYR A 322 6.46 -1.78 10.77
CA TYR A 322 7.15 -3.04 10.51
C TYR A 322 7.22 -3.89 11.77
N GLN A 323 6.09 -3.97 12.46
CA GLN A 323 5.92 -4.60 13.76
C GLN A 323 4.53 -5.22 13.82
N ASP A 324 4.40 -6.43 14.36
CA ASP A 324 3.13 -7.12 14.56
C ASP A 324 2.31 -6.50 15.70
N VAL A 325 1.02 -6.82 15.78
CA VAL A 325 0.11 -6.30 16.82
C VAL A 325 0.52 -6.67 18.25
N ASP A 326 1.37 -7.69 18.42
CA ASP A 326 1.90 -8.11 19.72
C ASP A 326 3.21 -7.39 20.11
N GLY A 327 3.72 -6.53 19.22
CA GLY A 327 4.94 -5.76 19.41
C GLY A 327 6.20 -6.42 18.87
N ARG A 328 6.14 -7.65 18.33
CA ARG A 328 7.30 -8.32 17.73
C ARG A 328 7.64 -7.72 16.37
N TYR A 329 8.93 -7.64 16.05
CA TYR A 329 9.43 -7.18 14.76
C TYR A 329 10.73 -7.89 14.41
N ARG A 330 11.14 -7.79 13.14
CA ARG A 330 12.46 -8.28 12.69
C ARG A 330 13.45 -7.11 12.67
N GLY A 331 14.51 -7.23 13.48
CA GLY A 331 15.57 -6.24 13.60
C GLY A 331 16.54 -6.29 12.42
N MET A 332 17.43 -5.30 12.33
CA MET A 332 18.44 -5.25 11.25
C MET A 332 19.54 -6.33 11.35
N ASP A 333 19.60 -7.04 12.46
CA ASP A 333 20.36 -8.27 12.67
C ASP A 333 19.64 -9.52 12.15
N LEU A 334 18.43 -9.37 11.59
CA LEU A 334 17.50 -10.42 11.15
C LEU A 334 16.89 -11.27 12.29
N GLU A 335 17.20 -10.93 13.54
CA GLU A 335 16.64 -11.56 14.73
C GLU A 335 15.25 -10.97 15.05
N ILE A 336 14.50 -11.71 15.88
CA ILE A 336 13.19 -11.27 16.34
C ILE A 336 13.33 -10.50 17.65
N HIS A 337 12.88 -9.26 17.64
CA HIS A 337 12.84 -8.37 18.80
C HIS A 337 11.39 -8.07 19.17
N GLN A 338 11.18 -7.46 20.33
CA GLN A 338 9.85 -7.09 20.79
C GLN A 338 9.88 -5.83 21.64
N THR A 339 8.97 -4.89 21.34
CA THR A 339 8.74 -3.71 22.18
C THR A 339 7.28 -3.29 22.12
N LYS A 340 6.82 -2.57 23.14
CA LYS A 340 5.54 -1.85 23.13
C LYS A 340 5.71 -0.39 23.56
N ASP A 341 6.95 0.07 23.72
CA ASP A 341 7.27 1.41 24.18
C ASP A 341 7.16 2.44 23.03
N PHE A 342 7.37 1.97 21.79
CA PHE A 342 7.20 2.72 20.55
C PHE A 342 6.80 1.78 19.42
N ASP A 343 6.23 2.33 18.34
CA ASP A 343 5.97 1.58 17.11
C ASP A 343 7.25 1.48 16.27
N TYR A 344 7.61 0.29 15.79
CA TYR A 344 8.81 0.09 14.96
C TYR A 344 8.50 0.20 13.46
N TYR A 345 9.32 0.92 12.69
CA TYR A 345 9.11 1.23 11.26
C TYR A 345 10.26 0.79 10.34
N THR A 346 9.99 0.77 9.03
CA THR A 346 10.98 0.59 7.96
C THR A 346 10.68 1.53 6.77
N VAL A 347 11.48 1.45 5.70
CA VAL A 347 11.44 2.32 4.51
C VAL A 347 11.82 3.77 4.83
N PHE A 348 13.00 3.96 5.43
CA PHE A 348 13.54 5.30 5.68
C PHE A 348 14.43 5.76 4.53
N SER A 349 13.87 6.45 3.52
CA SER A 349 14.63 7.05 2.40
C SER A 349 15.34 8.35 2.79
N LEU A 350 16.24 8.28 3.77
CA LEU A 350 16.70 9.46 4.52
C LEU A 350 17.56 10.43 3.73
N TRP A 351 18.13 10.02 2.59
CA TRP A 351 18.81 10.96 1.70
C TRP A 351 17.84 11.98 1.06
N ASP A 352 16.56 11.62 0.93
CA ASP A 352 15.49 12.48 0.42
C ASP A 352 14.70 13.09 1.56
N THR A 353 14.18 12.25 2.47
CA THR A 353 13.12 12.63 3.41
C THR A 353 13.58 13.59 4.49
N TYR A 354 14.88 13.63 4.82
CA TYR A 354 15.43 14.60 5.79
C TYR A 354 15.23 16.06 5.36
N ARG A 355 15.04 16.31 4.06
CA ARG A 355 15.00 17.66 3.48
C ARG A 355 13.67 18.38 3.74
N ALA A 356 12.57 17.63 3.81
CA ALA A 356 11.23 18.21 3.88
C ALA A 356 10.18 17.31 4.53
N ALA A 357 10.21 15.99 4.30
CA ALA A 357 9.22 15.07 4.87
C ALA A 357 9.37 14.96 6.39
N HIS A 358 10.58 14.70 6.90
CA HIS A 358 10.82 14.69 8.35
C HIS A 358 10.58 16.06 9.02
N PRO A 359 11.02 17.19 8.44
CA PRO A 359 10.61 18.52 8.93
C PRO A 359 9.09 18.76 8.93
N LEU A 360 8.34 18.17 7.99
CA LEU A 360 6.87 18.21 8.03
C LEU A 360 6.34 17.37 9.21
N TYR A 361 6.91 16.19 9.44
CA TYR A 361 6.48 15.29 10.52
C TYR A 361 6.69 15.88 11.92
N THR A 362 7.70 16.73 12.15
CA THR A 362 7.85 17.45 13.43
C THR A 362 6.68 18.43 13.70
N ILE A 363 5.91 18.78 12.67
CA ILE A 363 4.72 19.63 12.78
C ILE A 363 3.45 18.79 12.92
N ILE A 364 3.25 17.82 12.02
CA ILE A 364 1.97 17.11 11.88
C ILE A 364 1.97 15.66 12.40
N GLU A 365 3.13 15.09 12.73
CA GLU A 365 3.30 13.69 13.14
C GLU A 365 4.29 13.55 14.32
N GLN A 366 4.21 14.43 15.33
CA GLN A 366 5.18 14.47 16.44
C GLN A 366 5.34 13.14 17.18
N GLN A 367 4.24 12.43 17.47
CA GLN A 367 4.33 11.11 18.10
C GLN A 367 5.09 10.11 17.23
N ARG A 368 4.76 10.03 15.92
CA ARG A 368 5.48 9.13 15.01
C ARG A 368 6.92 9.56 14.81
N THR A 369 7.21 10.85 14.87
CA THR A 369 8.59 11.35 14.84
C THR A 369 9.39 10.75 15.98
N ASN A 370 8.85 10.71 17.21
CA ASN A 370 9.50 10.03 18.33
C ASN A 370 9.66 8.52 18.06
N ASP A 371 8.64 7.86 17.52
CA ASP A 371 8.71 6.45 17.16
C ASP A 371 9.78 6.16 16.09
N PHE A 372 9.94 7.05 15.10
CA PHE A 372 10.98 6.98 14.07
C PHE A 372 12.37 7.14 14.70
N ILE A 373 12.56 8.08 15.62
CA ILE A 373 13.83 8.25 16.32
C ILE A 373 14.17 7.01 17.14
N ASN A 374 13.22 6.48 17.91
CA ASN A 374 13.42 5.23 18.66
C ASN A 374 13.73 4.05 17.74
N THR A 375 13.10 4.00 16.56
CA THR A 375 13.42 3.02 15.52
C THR A 375 14.85 3.17 15.00
N PHE A 376 15.36 4.38 14.82
CA PHE A 376 16.76 4.59 14.40
C PHE A 376 17.75 4.11 15.45
N LEU A 377 17.44 4.33 16.73
CA LEU A 377 18.26 3.86 17.85
C LEU A 377 18.24 2.33 17.93
N ALA A 378 17.06 1.71 17.85
CA ALA A 378 16.93 0.25 17.82
C ALA A 378 17.71 -0.37 16.64
N LYS A 379 17.58 0.20 15.44
CA LYS A 379 18.35 -0.24 14.26
C LYS A 379 19.87 -0.13 14.46
N TYR A 380 20.34 0.90 15.17
CA TYR A 380 21.75 1.04 15.52
C TYR A 380 22.18 0.00 16.55
N ASP A 381 21.40 -0.23 17.61
CA ASP A 381 21.73 -1.17 18.67
C ASP A 381 21.72 -2.62 18.17
N GLU A 382 20.78 -2.97 17.28
CA GLU A 382 20.59 -4.31 16.72
C GLU A 382 21.52 -4.54 15.50
N GLY A 383 21.53 -3.61 14.55
CA GLY A 383 22.23 -3.75 13.27
C GLY A 383 23.61 -3.07 13.19
N GLY A 384 24.02 -2.35 14.24
CA GLY A 384 25.31 -1.66 14.32
C GLY A 384 25.40 -0.36 13.51
N ILE A 385 24.33 0.06 12.84
CA ILE A 385 24.30 1.26 11.99
C ILE A 385 22.90 1.90 11.97
N MET A 386 22.85 3.23 12.07
CA MET A 386 21.60 3.96 11.84
C MET A 386 21.21 3.90 10.36
N PRO A 387 19.91 3.92 10.03
CA PRO A 387 19.50 3.89 8.64
C PRO A 387 20.02 5.11 7.86
N ILE A 388 20.42 4.86 6.62
CA ILE A 388 20.37 5.86 5.54
C ILE A 388 19.22 5.49 4.61
N TRP A 389 19.15 4.19 4.29
CA TRP A 389 18.08 3.56 3.55
C TRP A 389 18.00 2.10 3.99
N ASP A 390 17.05 1.81 4.87
CA ASP A 390 16.73 0.43 5.25
C ASP A 390 15.52 -0.08 4.47
N LEU A 391 15.48 -1.39 4.25
CA LEU A 391 14.35 -2.06 3.63
C LEU A 391 14.13 -3.41 4.29
N SER A 392 12.98 -3.65 4.90
CA SER A 392 12.60 -5.00 5.34
C SER A 392 13.70 -5.70 6.16
N ALA A 393 14.16 -5.03 7.22
CA ALA A 393 15.30 -5.44 8.06
C ALA A 393 16.69 -5.49 7.39
N ASN A 394 16.84 -5.05 6.14
CA ASN A 394 18.13 -5.02 5.45
C ASN A 394 18.68 -3.58 5.36
N TYR A 395 20.00 -3.42 5.50
CA TYR A 395 20.68 -2.16 5.18
C TYR A 395 21.07 -2.17 3.70
N THR A 396 20.55 -1.23 2.92
CA THR A 396 20.80 -1.25 1.47
C THR A 396 22.05 -0.49 1.04
N GLY A 397 22.63 0.31 1.93
CA GLY A 397 23.77 1.20 1.64
C GLY A 397 23.44 2.37 0.72
N CYS A 398 22.17 2.52 0.33
CA CYS A 398 21.69 3.68 -0.40
C CYS A 398 21.48 4.85 0.59
N MET A 399 21.64 6.13 0.26
CA MET A 399 22.43 6.69 -0.83
C MET A 399 23.83 7.06 -0.27
N ILE A 400 24.03 8.30 0.17
CA ILE A 400 25.28 8.78 0.79
C ILE A 400 24.95 9.50 2.11
N GLY A 401 26.00 9.85 2.87
CA GLY A 401 25.86 10.65 4.09
C GLY A 401 25.45 9.81 5.30
N TYR A 402 24.80 10.44 6.28
CA TYR A 402 24.31 9.81 7.51
C TYR A 402 23.08 10.59 8.01
N HIS A 403 22.05 10.62 7.16
CA HIS A 403 20.93 11.55 7.27
C HIS A 403 19.93 11.24 8.41
N ALA A 404 20.11 10.15 9.15
CA ALA A 404 19.44 9.98 10.45
C ALA A 404 19.80 11.11 11.44
N VAL A 405 21.06 11.60 11.40
CA VAL A 405 21.54 12.66 12.31
C VAL A 405 20.74 13.97 12.20
N PRO A 406 20.57 14.59 11.00
CA PRO A 406 19.77 15.80 10.90
C PRO A 406 18.30 15.58 11.27
N VAL A 407 17.73 14.38 11.05
CA VAL A 407 16.36 14.08 11.49
C VAL A 407 16.26 14.02 13.01
N ILE A 408 17.23 13.40 13.69
CA ILE A 408 17.31 13.37 15.16
C ILE A 408 17.52 14.77 15.74
N ALA A 409 18.31 15.62 15.07
CA ALA A 409 18.60 16.97 15.56
C ALA A 409 17.43 17.96 15.38
N ASP A 410 16.53 17.70 14.43
CA ASP A 410 15.34 18.52 14.15
C ASP A 410 14.15 18.16 15.07
N ALA A 411 14.06 16.88 15.47
CA ALA A 411 13.09 16.37 16.45
C ALA A 411 13.40 16.83 17.87
#